data_AF-A0A0E3SBZ1-F1
#
_entry.id   AF-A0A0E3SBZ1-F1
#
_cell.length_a   1.000
_cell.length_b   1.000
_cell.length_c   1.000
_cell.angle_alpha   90.00
_cell.angle_beta   90.00
_cell.angle_gamma   90.00
#
_symmetry.space_group_name_H-M   'P 1'
#
loop_
_entity.id
_entity.type
_entity.pdbx_description
1 polymer ?
#
loop_
_entity_poly.entity_id
_entity_poly.type
_entity_poly.pdbx_seq_one_letter_code
_entity_poly.pdbx_strand_id
1 'polypeptide(L)'
;MNRNIFLLLFLLLCTIVIIPAEAKVWYVDDSGGADFADIQTAVNSVSSGDTIFVYSGTYLGFTVNKPNINIIGESADVVTVAPNTPGNEIRFSDSSGVATGIVLEGINIKVNRVLPGTASIICSDITIRDCIINGQTQAKGIDAYCDNLTFENNIVSNSAGTYSPLTIEKRNCMISNNTFSNNKGAGIFLFSGAANTTITRNTISSNNYSIEFYKTVEVNTIYLNNFINNIPTIYSGTTAPALTYWNSTTPIKYTYSSKTYTGYMGNYWSDYAGTDTNGDGIGDTPYVLPDNLGADNYPLMQPFENYFGGSGPVAPVAAFAASPISGDVPLTVSFTDESTGSPTSWFWDFGDGANSTEQNPSHTYASAGTYTVNLTVENAAGMGFELKTDYIEVSEDSGSTVTLYFDPSNSSVNKKESTEISIVASNFPAGFSGYNLTVAIDDPAVAEIVNIEYPSWALITENSSLPGTSIYLKTVDGNNTVKADAADVVLATLTISGKEKGSANLSIGVSRLDDDSGDSIEPALLTGKIEVTLLSPLPDQEYAPQDLDGDGLYEDLTGNGEFSFVDIVAYFHNMDWIEENMPVEYFDFNGNGRIDFDDVVWMFGMI
;
A
#
# COMPACT_ATOMS: atom_id res chain seq x y z
N MET A 1 -15.40 32.68 69.80
CA MET A 1 -14.81 32.13 68.57
C MET A 1 -15.93 31.51 67.76
N ASN A 2 -16.24 32.05 66.58
CA ASN A 2 -17.57 32.01 65.98
C ASN A 2 -17.92 30.63 65.39
N ARG A 3 -19.01 30.00 65.86
CA ARG A 3 -19.56 28.71 65.34
C ARG A 3 -19.89 28.74 63.84
N ASN A 4 -19.99 29.93 63.25
CA ASN A 4 -20.25 30.12 61.82
C ASN A 4 -19.00 29.96 60.93
N ILE A 5 -17.78 30.03 61.49
CA ILE A 5 -16.55 29.79 60.72
C ILE A 5 -16.26 28.28 60.62
N PHE A 6 -16.68 27.49 61.61
CA PHE A 6 -16.51 26.03 61.58
C PHE A 6 -17.50 25.33 60.65
N LEU A 7 -18.72 25.85 60.48
CA LEU A 7 -19.69 25.30 59.51
C LEU A 7 -19.36 25.67 58.05
N LEU A 8 -18.72 26.81 57.78
CA LEU A 8 -18.27 27.14 56.42
C LEU A 8 -17.06 26.31 55.97
N LEU A 9 -16.18 25.92 56.90
CA LEU A 9 -15.06 25.02 56.60
C LEU A 9 -15.48 23.54 56.44
N PHE A 10 -16.61 23.13 57.02
CA PHE A 10 -17.14 21.76 56.87
C PHE A 10 -18.03 21.60 55.63
N LEU A 11 -18.70 22.67 55.18
CA LEU A 11 -19.46 22.65 53.92
C LEU A 11 -18.58 22.77 52.67
N LEU A 12 -17.36 23.32 52.78
CA LEU A 12 -16.40 23.38 51.67
C LEU A 12 -15.63 22.06 51.44
N LEU A 13 -15.75 21.10 52.36
CA LEU A 13 -15.08 19.79 52.26
C LEU A 13 -15.99 18.67 51.69
N CYS A 14 -17.27 18.96 51.39
CA CYS A 14 -18.25 17.93 51.00
C CYS A 14 -18.97 18.16 49.67
N THR A 15 -18.51 19.07 48.81
CA THR A 15 -18.96 19.12 47.40
C THR A 15 -17.79 19.41 46.47
N ILE A 16 -16.79 18.55 46.46
CA ILE A 16 -16.17 18.22 45.18
C ILE A 16 -17.16 17.24 44.56
N VAL A 17 -18.14 17.76 43.83
CA VAL A 17 -18.74 16.99 42.75
C VAL A 17 -17.58 16.76 41.81
N ILE A 18 -16.89 15.62 41.96
CA ILE A 18 -16.01 15.10 40.93
C ILE A 18 -16.99 14.81 39.81
N ILE A 19 -17.17 15.79 38.92
CA ILE A 19 -17.73 15.52 37.60
C ILE A 19 -16.79 14.42 37.09
N PRO A 20 -17.29 13.19 36.80
CA PRO A 20 -16.42 12.19 36.22
C PRO A 20 -15.76 12.85 35.01
N ALA A 21 -14.44 12.78 34.92
CA ALA A 21 -13.75 13.24 33.72
C ALA A 21 -14.47 12.59 32.53
N GLU A 22 -14.92 13.41 31.57
CA GLU A 22 -15.59 12.88 30.39
C GLU A 22 -14.65 11.87 29.75
N ALA A 23 -15.15 10.65 29.55
CA ALA A 23 -14.40 9.60 28.87
C ALA A 23 -13.93 10.12 27.52
N LYS A 24 -12.61 10.15 27.31
CA LYS A 24 -12.02 10.68 26.09
C LYS A 24 -11.75 9.55 25.10
N VAL A 25 -11.89 9.86 23.81
CA VAL A 25 -11.38 9.02 22.74
C VAL A 25 -9.99 9.53 22.35
N TRP A 26 -9.03 8.61 22.29
CA TRP A 26 -7.67 8.85 21.86
C TRP A 26 -7.39 8.05 20.59
N TYR A 27 -6.72 8.65 19.62
CA TYR A 27 -6.52 8.05 18.31
C TYR A 27 -5.09 7.55 18.14
N VAL A 28 -4.94 6.35 17.58
CA VAL A 28 -3.64 5.72 17.30
C VAL A 28 -3.52 5.43 15.81
N ASP A 29 -2.38 5.84 15.23
CA ASP A 29 -2.05 5.69 13.81
C ASP A 29 -0.53 5.47 13.68
N ASP A 30 -0.11 4.34 13.12
CA ASP A 30 1.31 3.96 12.98
C ASP A 30 2.12 4.87 12.05
N SER A 31 1.45 5.70 11.23
CA SER A 31 2.06 6.72 10.39
C SER A 31 2.40 8.02 11.16
N GLY A 32 1.93 8.16 12.40
CA GLY A 32 2.18 9.33 13.25
C GLY A 32 1.19 10.50 13.05
N GLY A 33 0.08 10.27 12.33
CA GLY A 33 -0.98 11.27 12.06
C GLY A 33 -2.00 11.48 13.19
N ALA A 34 -1.91 10.74 14.30
CA ALA A 34 -2.89 10.74 15.40
C ALA A 34 -2.29 11.19 16.75
N ASP A 35 -3.05 11.04 17.85
CA ASP A 35 -2.58 11.38 19.20
C ASP A 35 -1.33 10.57 19.59
N PHE A 36 -1.25 9.31 19.13
CA PHE A 36 -0.14 8.39 19.39
C PHE A 36 0.21 7.57 18.15
N ALA A 37 1.49 7.18 18.03
CA ALA A 37 1.98 6.31 16.96
C ALA A 37 1.94 4.81 17.32
N ASP A 38 1.73 4.48 18.60
CA ASP A 38 1.69 3.09 19.07
C ASP A 38 0.68 2.91 20.22
N ILE A 39 0.06 1.71 20.27
CA ILE A 39 -0.99 1.38 21.23
C ILE A 39 -0.47 1.41 22.66
N GLN A 40 0.77 0.97 22.90
CA GLN A 40 1.31 0.89 24.26
C GLN A 40 1.49 2.29 24.89
N THR A 41 1.96 3.26 24.12
CA THR A 41 2.10 4.66 24.53
C THR A 41 0.74 5.29 24.80
N ALA A 42 -0.26 4.99 23.98
CA ALA A 42 -1.65 5.41 24.24
C ALA A 42 -2.15 4.84 25.57
N VAL A 43 -2.05 3.51 25.77
CA VAL A 43 -2.43 2.83 27.03
C VAL A 43 -1.74 3.44 28.25
N ASN A 44 -0.46 3.80 28.14
CA ASN A 44 0.30 4.44 29.21
C ASN A 44 -0.21 5.86 29.55
N SER A 45 -0.87 6.53 28.61
CA SER A 45 -1.31 7.92 28.73
C SER A 45 -2.77 8.08 29.14
N VAL A 46 -3.66 7.18 28.71
CA VAL A 46 -5.11 7.29 28.95
C VAL A 46 -5.53 7.11 30.41
N SER A 47 -6.71 7.62 30.77
CA SER A 47 -7.33 7.45 32.09
C SER A 47 -8.40 6.36 32.08
N SER A 48 -8.77 5.86 33.26
CA SER A 48 -9.87 4.88 33.37
C SER A 48 -11.17 5.46 32.80
N GLY A 49 -11.86 4.68 31.96
CA GLY A 49 -13.05 5.07 31.22
C GLY A 49 -12.78 5.51 29.78
N ASP A 50 -11.53 5.81 29.43
CA ASP A 50 -11.18 6.27 28.09
C ASP A 50 -11.24 5.14 27.04
N THR A 51 -11.41 5.57 25.79
CA THR A 51 -11.35 4.70 24.62
C THR A 51 -10.11 5.04 23.80
N ILE A 52 -9.41 4.01 23.34
CA ILE A 52 -8.34 4.08 22.36
C ILE A 52 -8.91 3.55 21.06
N PHE A 53 -9.06 4.43 20.07
CA PHE A 53 -9.44 4.06 18.71
C PHE A 53 -8.18 3.87 17.86
N VAL A 54 -8.08 2.74 17.18
CA VAL A 54 -6.89 2.35 16.42
C VAL A 54 -7.24 2.30 14.93
N TYR A 55 -6.58 3.15 14.14
CA TYR A 55 -6.74 3.18 12.68
C TYR A 55 -6.03 2.01 12.01
N SER A 56 -6.38 1.75 10.75
CA SER A 56 -5.68 0.81 9.87
C SER A 56 -4.15 0.90 10.03
N GLY A 57 -3.49 -0.24 10.19
CA GLY A 57 -2.04 -0.27 10.43
C GLY A 57 -1.57 -1.56 11.07
N THR A 58 -0.26 -1.65 11.30
CA THR A 58 0.38 -2.78 11.98
C THR A 58 1.05 -2.34 13.27
N TYR A 59 0.54 -2.87 14.39
CA TYR A 59 0.96 -2.49 15.73
C TYR A 59 1.64 -3.64 16.48
N LEU A 60 2.44 -3.27 17.47
CA LEU A 60 3.04 -4.22 18.41
C LEU A 60 2.03 -4.65 19.47
N GLY A 61 2.32 -5.80 20.10
CA GLY A 61 1.58 -6.25 21.27
C GLY A 61 1.83 -5.30 22.44
N PHE A 62 0.86 -5.26 23.35
CA PHE A 62 0.80 -4.25 24.39
C PHE A 62 0.25 -4.85 25.68
N THR A 63 0.50 -4.13 26.77
CA THR A 63 0.07 -4.46 28.13
C THR A 63 -0.84 -3.35 28.64
N VAL A 64 -2.03 -3.74 29.09
CA VAL A 64 -3.00 -2.87 29.76
C VAL A 64 -2.94 -3.10 31.26
N ASN A 65 -2.59 -2.06 32.03
CA ASN A 65 -2.46 -2.12 33.49
C ASN A 65 -3.43 -1.18 34.23
N LYS A 66 -4.40 -0.61 33.50
CA LYS A 66 -5.40 0.33 34.02
C LYS A 66 -6.80 -0.24 33.79
N PRO A 67 -7.77 0.03 34.69
CA PRO A 67 -9.11 -0.48 34.55
C PRO A 67 -9.96 0.35 33.57
N ASN A 68 -11.01 -0.25 33.04
CA ASN A 68 -12.06 0.37 32.22
C ASN A 68 -11.52 1.06 30.96
N ILE A 69 -10.60 0.42 30.24
CA ILE A 69 -10.07 0.94 28.98
C ILE A 69 -10.71 0.16 27.83
N ASN A 70 -11.25 0.88 26.86
CA ASN A 70 -11.69 0.29 25.59
C ASN A 70 -10.59 0.46 24.55
N ILE A 71 -10.26 -0.61 23.83
CA ILE A 71 -9.33 -0.59 22.70
C ILE A 71 -10.10 -1.13 21.50
N ILE A 72 -10.43 -0.23 20.58
CA ILE A 72 -11.32 -0.49 19.45
C ILE A 72 -10.55 -0.22 18.17
N GLY A 73 -10.30 -1.26 17.39
CA GLY A 73 -9.79 -1.13 16.03
C GLY A 73 -10.90 -0.73 15.06
N GLU A 74 -10.51 -0.03 14.00
CA GLU A 74 -11.42 0.33 12.90
C GLU A 74 -12.13 -0.89 12.30
N SER A 75 -11.39 -1.97 12.08
CA SER A 75 -11.88 -3.32 11.78
C SER A 75 -10.74 -4.32 11.94
N ALA A 76 -11.08 -5.58 12.23
CA ALA A 76 -10.10 -6.65 12.26
C ALA A 76 -9.41 -6.83 10.89
N ASP A 77 -10.03 -6.42 9.78
CA ASP A 77 -9.43 -6.58 8.45
C ASP A 77 -8.25 -5.62 8.21
N VAL A 78 -8.27 -4.45 8.85
CA VAL A 78 -7.31 -3.36 8.58
C VAL A 78 -6.39 -3.05 9.76
N VAL A 79 -6.76 -3.44 10.98
CA VAL A 79 -5.94 -3.26 12.19
C VAL A 79 -5.28 -4.57 12.57
N THR A 80 -3.97 -4.67 12.37
CA THR A 80 -3.21 -5.88 12.72
C THR A 80 -2.31 -5.64 13.93
N VAL A 81 -2.33 -6.55 14.90
CA VAL A 81 -1.36 -6.60 16.00
C VAL A 81 -0.48 -7.84 15.82
N ALA A 82 0.77 -7.65 15.40
CA ALA A 82 1.67 -8.71 14.92
C ALA A 82 3.09 -8.64 15.55
N PRO A 83 3.84 -9.76 15.61
CA PRO A 83 5.18 -9.81 16.18
C PRO A 83 6.24 -9.13 15.30
N ASN A 84 7.08 -8.30 15.92
CA ASN A 84 8.37 -7.89 15.35
C ASN A 84 9.56 -8.55 16.09
N THR A 85 9.30 -9.20 17.23
CA THR A 85 10.29 -9.89 18.06
C THR A 85 9.67 -11.09 18.81
N PRO A 86 10.49 -12.08 19.22
CA PRO A 86 10.05 -13.14 20.12
C PRO A 86 9.55 -12.57 21.46
N GLY A 87 8.37 -12.99 21.91
CA GLY A 87 7.75 -12.54 23.17
C GLY A 87 6.67 -11.47 23.02
N ASN A 88 6.33 -11.06 21.80
CA ASN A 88 5.21 -10.15 21.55
C ASN A 88 3.86 -10.80 21.91
N GLU A 89 3.13 -10.20 22.84
CA GLU A 89 1.86 -10.68 23.41
C GLU A 89 0.92 -9.51 23.71
N ILE A 90 -0.39 -9.77 23.78
CA ILE A 90 -1.35 -8.83 24.37
C ILE A 90 -1.62 -9.27 25.80
N ARG A 91 -1.43 -8.37 26.76
CA ARG A 91 -1.56 -8.68 28.19
C ARG A 91 -2.53 -7.72 28.87
N PHE A 92 -3.47 -8.27 29.64
CA PHE A 92 -4.26 -7.49 30.59
C PHE A 92 -3.69 -7.77 31.98
N SER A 93 -2.85 -6.86 32.45
CA SER A 93 -1.98 -6.90 33.63
C SER A 93 -0.57 -7.52 33.45
N ASP A 94 0.44 -6.89 34.07
CA ASP A 94 1.85 -7.32 34.08
C ASP A 94 2.48 -7.61 35.45
N SER A 95 1.69 -7.62 36.54
CA SER A 95 2.07 -7.75 37.98
C SER A 95 1.86 -6.49 38.84
N SER A 96 1.65 -5.32 38.23
CA SER A 96 1.63 -4.03 38.94
C SER A 96 0.26 -3.32 39.04
N GLY A 97 -0.74 -3.74 38.25
CA GLY A 97 -2.06 -3.09 38.16
C GLY A 97 -3.23 -4.04 37.93
N VAL A 98 -4.46 -3.56 38.21
CA VAL A 98 -5.72 -4.31 38.00
C VAL A 98 -6.35 -3.84 36.68
N ALA A 99 -6.31 -4.69 35.66
CA ALA A 99 -6.87 -4.43 34.35
C ALA A 99 -8.28 -5.03 34.23
N THR A 100 -9.22 -4.52 35.03
CA THR A 100 -10.66 -4.93 34.96
C THR A 100 -11.42 -4.05 33.98
N GLY A 101 -12.53 -4.52 33.42
CA GLY A 101 -13.40 -3.69 32.57
C GLY A 101 -12.80 -3.39 31.19
N ILE A 102 -11.91 -4.25 30.68
CA ILE A 102 -11.23 -4.01 29.40
C ILE A 102 -12.10 -4.49 28.25
N VAL A 103 -12.23 -3.66 27.21
CA VAL A 103 -12.80 -4.08 25.93
C VAL A 103 -11.71 -4.11 24.88
N LEU A 104 -11.59 -5.22 24.16
CA LEU A 104 -10.76 -5.37 22.97
C LEU A 104 -11.66 -5.74 21.79
N GLU A 105 -11.71 -4.90 20.78
CA GLU A 105 -12.68 -5.01 19.68
C GLU A 105 -12.05 -4.72 18.33
N GLY A 106 -12.42 -5.47 17.29
CA GLY A 106 -12.13 -5.11 15.90
C GLY A 106 -10.65 -5.18 15.54
N ILE A 107 -9.92 -6.20 16.00
CA ILE A 107 -8.47 -6.33 15.76
C ILE A 107 -8.11 -7.71 15.22
N ASN A 108 -7.19 -7.75 14.25
CA ASN A 108 -6.51 -8.97 13.82
C ASN A 108 -5.26 -9.24 14.64
N ILE A 109 -5.37 -10.24 15.51
CA ILE A 109 -4.39 -10.61 16.51
C ILE A 109 -3.52 -11.75 15.97
N LYS A 110 -2.28 -11.40 15.62
CA LYS A 110 -1.24 -12.33 15.14
C LYS A 110 -0.09 -12.52 16.13
N VAL A 111 -0.19 -11.94 17.33
CA VAL A 111 0.77 -12.19 18.41
C VAL A 111 0.73 -13.65 18.89
N ASN A 112 1.80 -14.07 19.57
CA ASN A 112 1.97 -15.47 19.97
C ASN A 112 0.91 -15.95 20.98
N ARG A 113 0.40 -15.03 21.80
CA ARG A 113 -0.58 -15.29 22.85
C ARG A 113 -1.30 -14.01 23.32
N VAL A 114 -2.54 -14.17 23.78
CA VAL A 114 -3.31 -13.17 24.52
C VAL A 114 -3.47 -13.65 25.97
N LEU A 115 -3.29 -12.75 26.93
CA LEU A 115 -3.36 -13.04 28.37
C LEU A 115 -4.39 -12.15 29.06
N PRO A 116 -5.68 -12.53 29.06
CA PRO A 116 -6.70 -11.89 29.87
C PRO A 116 -6.52 -12.27 31.35
N GLY A 117 -5.65 -11.55 32.05
CA GLY A 117 -5.21 -11.88 33.41
C GLY A 117 -4.11 -12.94 33.45
N THR A 118 -3.64 -13.24 34.66
CA THR A 118 -2.64 -14.28 34.92
C THR A 118 -2.96 -15.04 36.21
N ALA A 119 -2.29 -16.17 36.47
CA ALA A 119 -2.44 -16.89 37.74
C ALA A 119 -2.14 -16.03 38.98
N SER A 120 -1.24 -15.05 38.87
CA SER A 120 -0.85 -14.15 39.95
C SER A 120 -1.81 -12.96 40.11
N ILE A 121 -2.45 -12.52 39.02
CA ILE A 121 -3.39 -11.40 39.00
C ILE A 121 -4.64 -11.80 38.23
N ILE A 122 -5.70 -12.05 38.98
CA ILE A 122 -7.02 -12.31 38.43
C ILE A 122 -7.63 -10.98 38.02
N CYS A 123 -7.96 -10.86 36.73
CA CYS A 123 -8.73 -9.73 36.20
C CYS A 123 -10.22 -10.09 36.16
N SER A 124 -11.09 -9.10 35.98
CA SER A 124 -12.51 -9.36 35.76
C SER A 124 -13.11 -8.44 34.70
N ASP A 125 -14.25 -8.83 34.16
CA ASP A 125 -15.08 -8.00 33.28
C ASP A 125 -14.32 -7.61 32.00
N ILE A 126 -13.75 -8.61 31.36
CA ILE A 126 -13.03 -8.46 30.09
C ILE A 126 -13.98 -8.80 28.95
N THR A 127 -14.01 -7.98 27.91
CA THR A 127 -14.71 -8.27 26.66
C THR A 127 -13.70 -8.35 25.53
N ILE A 128 -13.71 -9.45 24.78
CA ILE A 128 -12.97 -9.60 23.53
C ILE A 128 -13.98 -9.94 22.46
N ARG A 129 -14.14 -9.06 21.47
CA ARG A 129 -15.14 -9.27 20.43
C ARG A 129 -14.72 -8.79 19.06
N ASP A 130 -15.40 -9.32 18.04
CA ASP A 130 -15.24 -8.91 16.65
C ASP A 130 -13.74 -8.95 16.20
N CYS A 131 -12.94 -9.84 16.80
CA CYS A 131 -11.52 -10.00 16.50
C CYS A 131 -11.27 -11.21 15.59
N ILE A 132 -10.20 -11.14 14.80
CA ILE A 132 -9.63 -12.29 14.09
C ILE A 132 -8.36 -12.71 14.83
N ILE A 133 -8.32 -13.94 15.36
CA ILE A 133 -7.23 -14.46 16.17
C ILE A 133 -6.65 -15.68 15.46
N ASN A 134 -5.52 -15.48 14.80
CA ASN A 134 -4.96 -16.48 13.89
C ASN A 134 -3.52 -16.83 14.22
N GLY A 135 -3.22 -18.14 14.25
CA GLY A 135 -1.85 -18.63 14.25
C GLY A 135 -1.13 -18.60 15.59
N GLN A 136 -1.84 -18.61 16.72
CA GLN A 136 -1.20 -18.56 18.04
C GLN A 136 -0.30 -19.79 18.26
N THR A 137 0.93 -19.53 18.70
CA THR A 137 2.00 -20.53 18.76
C THR A 137 2.22 -21.09 20.16
N GLN A 138 1.81 -20.36 21.20
CA GLN A 138 1.92 -20.82 22.58
C GLN A 138 0.98 -22.00 22.86
N ALA A 139 1.33 -22.83 23.85
CA ALA A 139 0.55 -24.01 24.20
C ALA A 139 -0.93 -23.71 24.44
N LYS A 140 -1.22 -22.51 24.98
CA LYS A 140 -2.53 -21.90 25.07
C LYS A 140 -2.49 -20.56 24.34
N GLY A 141 -3.33 -20.38 23.32
CA GLY A 141 -3.33 -19.17 22.49
C GLY A 141 -3.90 -17.95 23.21
N ILE A 142 -5.01 -18.14 23.92
CA ILE A 142 -5.66 -17.18 24.80
C ILE A 142 -5.80 -17.90 26.13
N ASP A 143 -5.05 -17.48 27.13
CA ASP A 143 -5.04 -18.11 28.45
C ASP A 143 -5.81 -17.21 29.42
N ALA A 144 -7.13 -17.39 29.47
CA ALA A 144 -8.05 -16.50 30.17
C ALA A 144 -8.12 -16.80 31.67
N TYR A 145 -7.27 -16.11 32.41
CA TYR A 145 -7.28 -16.04 33.87
C TYR A 145 -8.12 -14.84 34.38
N CYS A 146 -9.38 -14.75 33.93
CA CYS A 146 -10.28 -13.67 34.35
C CYS A 146 -11.72 -14.15 34.61
N ASP A 147 -12.32 -13.63 35.68
CA ASP A 147 -13.75 -13.83 35.95
C ASP A 147 -14.59 -12.91 35.03
N ASN A 148 -15.79 -13.33 34.66
CA ASN A 148 -16.71 -12.54 33.82
C ASN A 148 -16.12 -12.17 32.44
N LEU A 149 -15.39 -13.07 31.80
CA LEU A 149 -14.97 -12.89 30.40
C LEU A 149 -16.19 -12.96 29.48
N THR A 150 -16.36 -11.98 28.61
CA THR A 150 -17.22 -12.07 27.42
C THR A 150 -16.32 -12.23 26.19
N PHE A 151 -16.45 -13.36 25.51
CA PHE A 151 -15.70 -13.67 24.29
C PHE A 151 -16.71 -13.91 23.18
N GLU A 152 -16.96 -12.92 22.33
CA GLU A 152 -18.06 -12.97 21.37
C GLU A 152 -17.70 -12.55 19.95
N ASN A 153 -18.35 -13.13 18.94
CA ASN A 153 -18.18 -12.76 17.52
C ASN A 153 -16.73 -12.84 17.00
N ASN A 154 -15.88 -13.68 17.59
CA ASN A 154 -14.48 -13.80 17.16
C ASN A 154 -14.29 -14.96 16.18
N ILE A 155 -13.29 -14.83 15.31
CA ILE A 155 -12.78 -15.92 14.47
C ILE A 155 -11.44 -16.37 15.03
N VAL A 156 -11.34 -17.62 15.45
CA VAL A 156 -10.16 -18.20 16.10
C VAL A 156 -9.67 -19.41 15.31
N SER A 157 -8.53 -19.29 14.64
CA SER A 157 -8.12 -20.32 13.69
C SER A 157 -6.62 -20.57 13.58
N ASN A 158 -6.28 -21.74 13.03
CA ASN A 158 -4.91 -22.15 12.69
C ASN A 158 -3.90 -22.08 13.85
N SER A 159 -4.36 -22.16 15.09
CA SER A 159 -3.45 -22.13 16.24
C SER A 159 -2.65 -23.42 16.33
N ALA A 160 -1.33 -23.28 16.51
CA ALA A 160 -0.36 -24.36 16.60
C ALA A 160 -0.12 -24.85 18.03
N GLY A 161 -0.70 -24.16 19.02
CA GLY A 161 -0.66 -24.53 20.43
C GLY A 161 -1.15 -25.96 20.70
N THR A 162 -0.55 -26.61 21.69
CA THR A 162 -0.83 -28.02 22.01
C THR A 162 -2.16 -28.24 22.73
N TYR A 163 -2.63 -27.28 23.54
CA TYR A 163 -3.85 -27.43 24.32
C TYR A 163 -5.07 -26.85 23.62
N SER A 164 -5.13 -25.54 23.41
CA SER A 164 -6.31 -24.88 22.84
C SER A 164 -5.99 -23.45 22.44
N PRO A 165 -6.66 -22.88 21.42
CA PRO A 165 -6.55 -21.47 21.17
C PRO A 165 -7.28 -20.65 22.25
N LEU A 166 -8.34 -21.15 22.89
CA LEU A 166 -9.02 -20.48 24.00
C LEU A 166 -9.12 -21.37 25.23
N THR A 167 -8.37 -21.02 26.28
CA THR A 167 -8.45 -21.67 27.60
C THR A 167 -9.16 -20.77 28.58
N ILE A 168 -10.17 -21.31 29.27
CA ILE A 168 -10.88 -20.66 30.36
C ILE A 168 -10.41 -21.27 31.68
N GLU A 169 -9.92 -20.41 32.58
CA GLU A 169 -9.36 -20.83 33.87
C GLU A 169 -10.19 -20.32 35.06
N LYS A 170 -11.21 -19.51 34.81
CA LYS A 170 -11.96 -18.73 35.79
C LYS A 170 -13.47 -18.76 35.49
N ARG A 171 -14.26 -18.01 36.26
CA ARG A 171 -15.70 -18.24 36.39
C ARG A 171 -16.55 -17.24 35.63
N ASN A 172 -17.82 -17.61 35.42
CA ASN A 172 -18.87 -16.73 34.88
C ASN A 172 -18.56 -16.22 33.46
N CYS A 173 -17.84 -16.99 32.66
CA CYS A 173 -17.48 -16.58 31.31
C CYS A 173 -18.62 -16.85 30.31
N MET A 174 -18.80 -15.97 29.34
CA MET A 174 -19.69 -16.13 28.19
C MET A 174 -18.84 -16.28 26.93
N ILE A 175 -19.01 -17.38 26.21
CA ILE A 175 -18.37 -17.65 24.93
C ILE A 175 -19.48 -17.81 23.91
N SER A 176 -19.70 -16.81 23.07
CA SER A 176 -20.84 -16.78 22.16
C SER A 176 -20.57 -16.30 20.75
N ASN A 177 -21.24 -16.88 19.75
CA ASN A 177 -21.15 -16.43 18.35
C ASN A 177 -19.73 -16.49 17.75
N ASN A 178 -18.84 -17.32 18.27
CA ASN A 178 -17.47 -17.42 17.76
C ASN A 178 -17.32 -18.58 16.76
N THR A 179 -16.31 -18.49 15.90
CA THR A 179 -15.84 -19.60 15.06
C THR A 179 -14.48 -20.08 15.55
N PHE A 180 -14.35 -21.37 15.84
CA PHE A 180 -13.08 -22.03 16.19
C PHE A 180 -12.75 -23.07 15.14
N SER A 181 -11.72 -22.85 14.32
CA SER A 181 -11.41 -23.75 13.19
C SER A 181 -9.94 -24.10 13.00
N ASN A 182 -9.68 -25.35 12.60
CA ASN A 182 -8.34 -25.81 12.20
C ASN A 182 -7.26 -25.62 13.26
N ASN A 183 -7.61 -25.71 14.54
CA ASN A 183 -6.64 -25.60 15.63
C ASN A 183 -6.08 -26.97 16.00
N LYS A 184 -4.77 -27.03 16.30
CA LYS A 184 -4.08 -28.27 16.69
C LYS A 184 -4.56 -28.83 18.04
N GLY A 185 -5.02 -27.96 18.94
CA GLY A 185 -5.61 -28.32 20.22
C GLY A 185 -7.13 -28.48 20.17
N ALA A 186 -7.77 -28.47 21.35
CA ALA A 186 -9.21 -28.30 21.48
C ALA A 186 -9.65 -26.92 21.01
N GLY A 187 -10.82 -26.75 20.39
CA GLY A 187 -11.37 -25.43 20.06
C GLY A 187 -11.52 -24.54 21.30
N ILE A 188 -12.09 -25.09 22.36
CA ILE A 188 -12.21 -24.45 23.68
C ILE A 188 -11.71 -25.41 24.78
N PHE A 189 -10.96 -24.90 25.74
CA PHE A 189 -10.50 -25.68 26.89
C PHE A 189 -11.04 -25.09 28.21
N LEU A 190 -11.84 -25.87 28.93
CA LEU A 190 -12.28 -25.56 30.28
C LEU A 190 -11.33 -26.20 31.30
N PHE A 191 -10.47 -25.39 31.90
CA PHE A 191 -9.42 -25.84 32.82
C PHE A 191 -9.74 -25.48 34.27
N SER A 192 -9.26 -26.32 35.21
CA SER A 192 -9.36 -26.39 36.68
C SER A 192 -10.10 -25.33 37.51
N GLY A 193 -10.21 -24.07 37.11
CA GLY A 193 -11.04 -23.05 37.76
C GLY A 193 -12.28 -22.63 36.97
N ALA A 194 -12.47 -23.15 35.75
CA ALA A 194 -13.64 -22.94 34.91
C ALA A 194 -14.92 -23.44 35.61
N ALA A 195 -15.87 -22.53 35.76
CA ALA A 195 -17.14 -22.76 36.43
C ALA A 195 -18.16 -21.71 36.01
N ASN A 196 -19.44 -22.09 35.93
CA ASN A 196 -20.52 -21.23 35.50
C ASN A 196 -20.25 -20.57 34.13
N THR A 197 -19.55 -21.28 33.25
CA THR A 197 -19.25 -20.82 31.90
C THR A 197 -20.39 -21.20 30.96
N THR A 198 -20.84 -20.24 30.15
CA THR A 198 -21.83 -20.47 29.09
C THR A 198 -21.15 -20.47 27.74
N ILE A 199 -21.31 -21.55 26.98
CA ILE A 199 -20.81 -21.69 25.61
C ILE A 199 -22.04 -21.86 24.70
N THR A 200 -22.33 -20.86 23.87
CA THR A 200 -23.53 -20.89 23.03
C THR A 200 -23.37 -20.21 21.69
N ARG A 201 -24.04 -20.70 20.65
CA ARG A 201 -23.99 -20.13 19.29
C ARG A 201 -22.59 -20.11 18.66
N ASN A 202 -21.70 -21.02 19.06
CA ASN A 202 -20.38 -21.11 18.45
C ASN A 202 -20.35 -22.19 17.36
N THR A 203 -19.53 -21.97 16.32
CA THR A 203 -19.17 -23.00 15.36
C THR A 203 -17.76 -23.49 15.64
N ILE A 204 -17.62 -24.76 16.01
CA ILE A 204 -16.35 -25.38 16.39
C ILE A 204 -16.09 -26.52 15.40
N SER A 205 -15.15 -26.31 14.49
CA SER A 205 -14.94 -27.21 13.35
C SER A 205 -13.48 -27.60 13.11
N SER A 206 -13.24 -28.84 12.72
CA SER A 206 -11.92 -29.30 12.25
C SER A 206 -10.76 -29.04 13.24
N ASN A 207 -11.04 -29.03 14.54
CA ASN A 207 -10.02 -28.99 15.59
C ASN A 207 -9.71 -30.41 16.06
N ASN A 208 -8.60 -30.61 16.78
CA ASN A 208 -8.28 -31.92 17.34
C ASN A 208 -9.33 -32.39 18.37
N TYR A 209 -9.89 -31.44 19.13
CA TYR A 209 -11.08 -31.66 19.96
C TYR A 209 -12.03 -30.47 19.81
N SER A 210 -13.35 -30.63 19.99
CA SER A 210 -14.21 -29.45 20.07
C SER A 210 -14.05 -28.73 21.40
N ILE A 211 -14.32 -29.45 22.50
CA ILE A 211 -14.16 -28.93 23.87
C ILE A 211 -13.36 -29.93 24.70
N GLU A 212 -12.38 -29.42 25.43
CA GLU A 212 -11.62 -30.18 26.43
C GLU A 212 -12.01 -29.77 27.86
N PHE A 213 -12.07 -30.74 28.75
CA PHE A 213 -12.31 -30.55 30.19
C PHE A 213 -11.14 -31.08 31.02
N TYR A 214 -10.68 -30.29 32.00
CA TYR A 214 -9.67 -30.73 32.97
C TYR A 214 -9.94 -30.15 34.36
N LYS A 215 -10.33 -31.00 35.32
CA LYS A 215 -10.56 -30.65 36.74
C LYS A 215 -11.52 -29.47 36.99
N THR A 216 -12.48 -29.23 36.11
CA THR A 216 -13.48 -28.16 36.27
C THR A 216 -14.28 -28.32 37.58
N VAL A 217 -14.64 -27.19 38.22
CA VAL A 217 -15.07 -27.18 39.63
C VAL A 217 -16.57 -27.03 39.87
N GLU A 218 -17.33 -26.47 38.91
CA GLU A 218 -18.79 -26.30 39.00
C GLU A 218 -19.45 -26.49 37.61
N VAL A 219 -20.78 -26.32 37.55
CA VAL A 219 -21.61 -26.59 36.37
C VAL A 219 -21.34 -25.56 35.27
N ASN A 220 -21.17 -26.05 34.03
CA ASN A 220 -21.10 -25.23 32.82
C ASN A 220 -22.34 -25.49 31.94
N THR A 221 -22.70 -24.54 31.08
CA THR A 221 -23.88 -24.63 30.20
C THR A 221 -23.47 -24.50 28.75
N ILE A 222 -23.72 -25.54 27.94
CA ILE A 222 -23.24 -25.67 26.56
C ILE A 222 -24.43 -26.02 25.67
N TYR A 223 -24.89 -25.07 24.87
CA TYR A 223 -26.11 -25.24 24.06
C TYR A 223 -26.10 -24.36 22.82
N LEU A 224 -26.79 -24.78 21.77
CA LEU A 224 -26.85 -24.11 20.47
C LEU A 224 -25.47 -23.92 19.83
N ASN A 225 -24.57 -24.90 19.90
CA ASN A 225 -23.30 -24.85 19.19
C ASN A 225 -23.30 -25.83 18.02
N ASN A 226 -22.46 -25.56 17.01
CA ASN A 226 -22.18 -26.48 15.91
C ASN A 226 -20.85 -27.18 16.14
N PHE A 227 -20.87 -28.48 16.36
CA PHE A 227 -19.68 -29.32 16.47
C PHE A 227 -19.49 -30.11 15.18
N ILE A 228 -18.48 -29.74 14.38
CA ILE A 228 -18.33 -30.25 13.00
C ILE A 228 -16.94 -30.85 12.78
N ASN A 229 -16.86 -32.14 12.41
CA ASN A 229 -15.61 -32.78 11.97
C ASN A 229 -14.42 -32.67 12.97
N ASN A 230 -14.67 -32.66 14.28
CA ASN A 230 -13.61 -32.72 15.30
C ASN A 230 -13.45 -34.18 15.77
N ILE A 231 -12.22 -34.67 16.02
CA ILE A 231 -11.98 -36.09 16.31
C ILE A 231 -11.00 -36.28 17.48
N PRO A 232 -11.47 -36.68 18.68
CA PRO A 232 -12.86 -36.85 19.12
C PRO A 232 -13.56 -35.51 19.38
N THR A 233 -14.89 -35.49 19.31
CA THR A 233 -15.70 -34.28 19.49
C THR A 233 -15.51 -33.65 20.88
N ILE A 234 -15.54 -34.43 21.95
CA ILE A 234 -15.30 -33.95 23.32
C ILE A 234 -14.24 -34.82 23.99
N TYR A 235 -13.35 -34.21 24.76
CA TYR A 235 -12.31 -34.92 25.53
C TYR A 235 -12.29 -34.49 27.00
N SER A 236 -12.20 -35.46 27.93
CA SER A 236 -11.98 -35.19 29.35
C SER A 236 -10.65 -35.81 29.81
N GLY A 237 -9.69 -34.96 30.18
CA GLY A 237 -8.38 -35.40 30.69
C GLY A 237 -8.39 -35.90 32.14
N THR A 238 -9.52 -35.83 32.84
CA THR A 238 -9.71 -36.25 34.23
C THR A 238 -11.07 -36.93 34.45
N THR A 239 -11.35 -37.43 35.66
CA THR A 239 -12.71 -37.84 36.06
C THR A 239 -13.68 -36.69 35.81
N ALA A 240 -14.74 -36.96 35.03
CA ALA A 240 -15.69 -35.95 34.60
C ALA A 240 -16.29 -35.17 35.79
N PRO A 241 -16.47 -33.85 35.68
CA PRO A 241 -17.26 -33.08 36.64
C PRO A 241 -18.69 -33.62 36.72
N ALA A 242 -19.29 -33.61 37.91
CA ALA A 242 -20.54 -34.32 38.17
C ALA A 242 -21.77 -33.77 37.41
N LEU A 243 -21.77 -32.53 36.92
CA LEU A 243 -22.85 -31.97 36.08
C LEU A 243 -22.33 -30.87 35.14
N THR A 244 -22.53 -31.04 33.83
CA THR A 244 -22.48 -30.01 32.77
C THR A 244 -23.81 -30.09 32.02
N TYR A 245 -24.46 -28.96 31.76
CA TYR A 245 -25.67 -28.92 30.94
C TYR A 245 -25.29 -28.87 29.46
N TRP A 246 -25.73 -29.85 28.68
CA TRP A 246 -25.53 -29.92 27.23
C TRP A 246 -26.73 -29.37 26.44
N ASN A 247 -27.59 -28.63 27.12
CA ASN A 247 -28.77 -27.99 26.54
C ASN A 247 -29.10 -26.71 27.32
N SER A 248 -29.97 -25.89 26.75
CA SER A 248 -30.47 -24.69 27.42
C SER A 248 -31.09 -25.02 28.77
N THR A 249 -30.88 -24.18 29.78
CA THR A 249 -31.44 -24.35 31.13
C THR A 249 -32.86 -23.83 31.24
N THR A 250 -33.32 -23.10 30.23
CA THR A 250 -34.69 -22.60 30.09
C THR A 250 -35.21 -22.91 28.67
N PRO A 251 -36.54 -23.11 28.50
CA PRO A 251 -37.11 -23.29 27.17
C PRO A 251 -36.87 -22.06 26.29
N ILE A 252 -36.50 -22.31 25.04
CA ILE A 252 -36.22 -21.30 24.02
C ILE A 252 -37.28 -21.41 22.92
N LYS A 253 -37.75 -20.27 22.44
CA LYS A 253 -38.63 -20.19 21.27
C LYS A 253 -37.78 -20.26 19.99
N TYR A 254 -38.12 -21.17 19.09
CA TYR A 254 -37.39 -21.39 17.85
C TYR A 254 -38.34 -21.71 16.69
N THR A 255 -37.85 -21.63 15.45
CA THR A 255 -38.57 -21.93 14.21
C THR A 255 -37.84 -23.01 13.45
N TYR A 256 -38.53 -24.10 13.13
CA TYR A 256 -38.00 -25.19 12.31
C TYR A 256 -39.02 -25.55 11.23
N SER A 257 -38.58 -25.69 9.98
CA SER A 257 -39.47 -25.97 8.84
C SER A 257 -40.69 -25.03 8.78
N SER A 258 -40.47 -23.73 8.98
CA SER A 258 -41.50 -22.67 9.02
C SER A 258 -42.55 -22.78 10.14
N LYS A 259 -42.37 -23.68 11.12
CA LYS A 259 -43.23 -23.79 12.31
C LYS A 259 -42.47 -23.31 13.53
N THR A 260 -43.18 -22.63 14.42
CA THR A 260 -42.62 -22.14 15.68
C THR A 260 -42.89 -23.13 16.81
N TYR A 261 -41.84 -23.42 17.57
CA TYR A 261 -41.83 -24.31 18.72
C TYR A 261 -41.30 -23.58 19.96
N THR A 262 -41.44 -24.20 21.13
CA THR A 262 -40.82 -23.73 22.38
C THR A 262 -40.42 -24.93 23.20
N GLY A 263 -39.14 -25.06 23.50
CA GLY A 263 -38.58 -26.22 24.17
C GLY A 263 -37.13 -26.02 24.57
N TYR A 264 -36.54 -26.98 25.26
CA TYR A 264 -35.11 -26.98 25.51
C TYR A 264 -34.35 -27.30 24.21
N MET A 265 -33.18 -26.70 24.03
CA MET A 265 -32.38 -26.87 22.83
C MET A 265 -30.95 -27.25 23.19
N GLY A 266 -30.44 -28.30 22.57
CA GLY A 266 -29.08 -28.80 22.71
C GLY A 266 -28.14 -28.24 21.67
N ASN A 267 -27.21 -29.06 21.19
CA ASN A 267 -26.18 -28.69 20.23
C ASN A 267 -26.34 -29.51 18.94
N TYR A 268 -25.79 -28.99 17.84
CA TYR A 268 -25.64 -29.73 16.61
C TYR A 268 -24.33 -30.51 16.63
N TRP A 269 -24.40 -31.80 16.30
CA TRP A 269 -23.28 -32.72 16.27
C TRP A 269 -23.21 -33.34 14.87
N SER A 270 -22.12 -33.15 14.14
CA SER A 270 -22.01 -33.62 12.75
C SER A 270 -22.05 -35.15 12.61
N ASP A 271 -21.77 -35.88 13.69
CA ASP A 271 -21.81 -37.34 13.79
C ASP A 271 -23.11 -37.88 14.42
N TYR A 272 -24.07 -37.00 14.79
CA TYR A 272 -25.35 -37.44 15.33
C TYR A 272 -26.22 -38.06 14.25
N ALA A 273 -26.61 -39.32 14.48
CA ALA A 273 -27.39 -40.13 13.55
C ALA A 273 -28.78 -40.51 14.10
N GLY A 274 -29.29 -39.77 15.10
CA GLY A 274 -30.62 -40.01 15.63
C GLY A 274 -31.74 -39.53 14.71
N THR A 275 -32.98 -39.71 15.15
CA THR A 275 -34.18 -39.37 14.39
C THR A 275 -34.93 -38.19 15.01
N ASP A 276 -35.71 -37.49 14.19
CA ASP A 276 -36.73 -36.52 14.60
C ASP A 276 -38.08 -36.97 14.05
N THR A 277 -38.77 -37.80 14.81
CA THR A 277 -40.05 -38.40 14.44
C THR A 277 -41.19 -37.40 14.55
N ASN A 278 -41.05 -36.43 15.45
CA ASN A 278 -42.10 -35.47 15.77
C ASN A 278 -42.05 -34.20 14.88
N GLY A 279 -40.94 -33.99 14.17
CA GLY A 279 -40.73 -32.92 13.19
C GLY A 279 -40.49 -31.54 13.81
N ASP A 280 -40.05 -31.47 15.06
CA ASP A 280 -39.69 -30.22 15.74
C ASP A 280 -38.22 -29.83 15.53
N GLY A 281 -37.44 -30.64 14.84
CA GLY A 281 -36.03 -30.38 14.57
C GLY A 281 -35.12 -30.72 15.76
N ILE A 282 -35.65 -31.27 16.85
CA ILE A 282 -34.86 -31.79 17.97
C ILE A 282 -34.84 -33.31 17.88
N GLY A 283 -33.66 -33.90 18.09
CA GLY A 283 -33.49 -35.34 18.04
C GLY A 283 -34.19 -36.05 19.20
N ASP A 284 -34.87 -37.16 18.90
CA ASP A 284 -35.62 -37.97 19.87
C ASP A 284 -34.72 -38.81 20.80
N THR A 285 -33.45 -39.01 20.42
CA THR A 285 -32.48 -39.81 21.19
C THR A 285 -31.35 -38.93 21.71
N PRO A 286 -30.98 -39.02 23.00
CA PRO A 286 -29.86 -38.25 23.52
C PRO A 286 -28.54 -38.57 22.82
N TYR A 287 -27.73 -37.55 22.54
CA TYR A 287 -26.33 -37.72 22.15
C TYR A 287 -25.50 -37.97 23.42
N VAL A 288 -24.95 -39.17 23.58
CA VAL A 288 -24.21 -39.58 24.78
C VAL A 288 -22.76 -39.10 24.69
N LEU A 289 -22.31 -38.32 25.67
CA LEU A 289 -20.94 -37.82 25.72
C LEU A 289 -19.98 -38.85 26.33
N PRO A 290 -18.70 -38.84 25.91
CA PRO A 290 -17.69 -39.74 26.47
C PRO A 290 -17.39 -39.45 27.94
N ASP A 291 -16.60 -40.33 28.57
CA ASP A 291 -16.00 -40.14 29.90
C ASP A 291 -16.98 -39.85 31.05
N ASN A 292 -18.25 -40.25 30.91
CA ASN A 292 -19.36 -39.96 31.83
C ASN A 292 -19.71 -38.47 31.96
N LEU A 293 -19.45 -37.67 30.92
CA LEU A 293 -19.85 -36.24 30.86
C LEU A 293 -21.36 -36.01 30.72
N GLY A 294 -22.16 -37.07 30.70
CA GLY A 294 -23.61 -37.02 30.57
C GLY A 294 -24.08 -37.18 29.12
N ALA A 295 -25.20 -36.54 28.79
CA ALA A 295 -25.78 -36.58 27.46
C ALA A 295 -26.39 -35.22 27.11
N ASP A 296 -26.33 -34.87 25.84
CA ASP A 296 -27.20 -33.87 25.25
C ASP A 296 -28.56 -34.51 24.99
N ASN A 297 -29.57 -34.14 25.77
CA ASN A 297 -30.92 -34.70 25.65
C ASN A 297 -31.76 -34.03 24.57
N TYR A 298 -31.25 -32.98 23.93
CA TYR A 298 -31.97 -32.19 22.94
C TYR A 298 -31.09 -31.91 21.71
N PRO A 299 -30.39 -32.91 21.14
CA PRO A 299 -29.46 -32.68 20.04
C PRO A 299 -30.20 -32.09 18.84
N LEU A 300 -29.60 -31.11 18.18
CA LEU A 300 -30.19 -30.45 17.02
C LEU A 300 -30.00 -31.31 15.78
N MET A 301 -31.04 -31.42 14.96
CA MET A 301 -31.00 -32.11 13.67
C MET A 301 -30.25 -31.33 12.59
N GLN A 302 -30.08 -30.02 12.76
CA GLN A 302 -29.37 -29.12 11.86
C GLN A 302 -28.50 -28.13 12.65
N PRO A 303 -27.57 -27.40 12.00
CA PRO A 303 -26.86 -26.30 12.63
C PRO A 303 -27.81 -25.28 13.29
N PHE A 304 -27.41 -24.74 14.45
CA PHE A 304 -28.31 -23.97 15.33
C PHE A 304 -28.91 -22.71 14.68
N GLU A 305 -28.24 -22.15 13.68
CA GLU A 305 -28.66 -20.96 12.93
C GLU A 305 -30.02 -21.21 12.26
N ASN A 306 -30.27 -22.45 11.82
CA ASN A 306 -31.51 -22.84 11.14
C ASN A 306 -32.76 -22.80 12.06
N TYR A 307 -32.57 -22.61 13.38
CA TYR A 307 -33.64 -22.64 14.36
C TYR A 307 -34.10 -21.26 14.81
N PHE A 308 -33.30 -20.20 14.65
CA PHE A 308 -33.65 -18.87 15.17
C PHE A 308 -34.19 -17.93 14.12
N GLY A 309 -34.61 -18.48 12.98
CA GLY A 309 -34.69 -17.65 11.78
C GLY A 309 -33.36 -16.98 11.51
N GLY A 310 -32.23 -17.65 11.82
CA GLY A 310 -30.94 -17.30 11.26
C GLY A 310 -31.19 -17.21 9.77
N SER A 311 -31.10 -15.98 9.27
CA SER A 311 -31.64 -15.53 8.01
C SER A 311 -31.57 -16.67 6.99
N GLY A 312 -32.70 -17.09 6.43
CA GLY A 312 -32.62 -17.43 5.00
C GLY A 312 -31.84 -16.28 4.37
N PRO A 313 -30.78 -16.56 3.59
CA PRO A 313 -29.56 -15.77 3.45
C PRO A 313 -29.67 -14.26 3.77
N VAL A 314 -28.71 -13.60 4.42
CA VAL A 314 -28.80 -12.12 4.40
C VAL A 314 -28.53 -11.69 2.97
N ALA A 315 -29.37 -10.85 2.37
CA ALA A 315 -29.07 -10.29 1.05
C ALA A 315 -27.63 -9.73 1.09
N PRO A 316 -26.77 -10.13 0.14
CA PRO A 316 -25.36 -9.83 0.24
C PRO A 316 -25.14 -8.32 0.18
N VAL A 317 -24.15 -7.83 0.92
CA VAL A 317 -23.67 -6.45 0.78
C VAL A 317 -22.42 -6.53 -0.07
N ALA A 318 -22.53 -6.04 -1.30
CA ALA A 318 -21.41 -6.02 -2.24
C ALA A 318 -20.30 -5.14 -1.69
N ALA A 319 -19.07 -5.66 -1.73
CA ALA A 319 -17.87 -4.90 -1.47
C ALA A 319 -16.74 -5.47 -2.35
N PHE A 320 -15.86 -4.63 -2.91
CA PHE A 320 -14.71 -5.11 -3.66
C PHE A 320 -13.49 -4.19 -3.64
N ALA A 321 -12.33 -4.78 -3.92
CA ALA A 321 -11.08 -4.08 -4.17
C ALA A 321 -10.50 -4.47 -5.55
N ALA A 322 -9.60 -3.64 -6.07
CA ALA A 322 -8.87 -3.90 -7.31
C ALA A 322 -7.39 -3.53 -7.16
N SER A 323 -6.51 -4.24 -7.86
CA SER A 323 -5.09 -3.92 -7.92
C SER A 323 -4.45 -4.36 -9.25
N PRO A 324 -3.66 -3.51 -9.93
CA PRO A 324 -3.52 -2.06 -9.67
C PRO A 324 -4.80 -1.28 -10.05
N ILE A 325 -4.98 -0.06 -9.51
CA ILE A 325 -6.09 0.83 -9.90
C ILE A 325 -5.70 1.85 -10.98
N SER A 326 -4.42 1.91 -11.35
CA SER A 326 -3.94 2.76 -12.44
C SER A 326 -2.73 2.18 -13.14
N GLY A 327 -2.53 2.56 -14.41
CA GLY A 327 -1.36 2.18 -15.21
C GLY A 327 -1.63 2.33 -16.70
N ASP A 328 -0.68 1.94 -17.53
CA ASP A 328 -0.79 2.14 -18.98
C ASP A 328 -1.43 0.94 -19.69
N VAL A 329 -2.00 1.15 -20.88
CA VAL A 329 -2.50 0.05 -21.72
C VAL A 329 -1.37 -0.91 -22.17
N PRO A 330 -1.62 -2.24 -22.22
CA PRO A 330 -2.78 -2.93 -21.65
C PRO A 330 -2.64 -3.09 -20.13
N LEU A 331 -3.61 -2.57 -19.38
CA LEU A 331 -3.61 -2.67 -17.91
C LEU A 331 -4.37 -3.92 -17.47
N THR A 332 -3.66 -4.91 -16.92
CA THR A 332 -4.29 -6.08 -16.29
C THR A 332 -4.55 -5.82 -14.81
N VAL A 333 -5.82 -5.80 -14.42
CA VAL A 333 -6.31 -5.53 -13.07
C VAL A 333 -6.89 -6.82 -12.47
N SER A 334 -6.43 -7.15 -11.25
CA SER A 334 -7.02 -8.23 -10.45
C SER A 334 -8.08 -7.65 -9.52
N PHE A 335 -9.29 -8.20 -9.58
CA PHE A 335 -10.41 -7.82 -8.71
C PHE A 335 -10.57 -8.85 -7.59
N THR A 336 -10.82 -8.35 -6.38
CA THR A 336 -11.04 -9.16 -5.18
C THR A 336 -12.41 -8.85 -4.61
N ASP A 337 -13.23 -9.89 -4.45
CA ASP A 337 -14.52 -9.84 -3.76
C ASP A 337 -14.32 -9.73 -2.25
N GLU A 338 -14.92 -8.71 -1.65
CA GLU A 338 -14.96 -8.45 -0.20
C GLU A 338 -16.40 -8.49 0.33
N SER A 339 -17.35 -8.96 -0.48
CA SER A 339 -18.76 -8.93 -0.18
C SER A 339 -19.13 -9.77 1.04
N THR A 340 -20.05 -9.26 1.84
CA THR A 340 -20.59 -9.97 3.01
C THR A 340 -21.95 -10.62 2.70
N GLY A 341 -22.45 -11.45 3.62
CA GLY A 341 -23.76 -12.09 3.47
C GLY A 341 -23.75 -13.38 2.64
N SER A 342 -22.59 -14.02 2.44
CA SER A 342 -22.45 -15.29 1.73
C SER A 342 -23.04 -15.27 0.30
N PRO A 343 -22.47 -14.48 -0.63
CA PRO A 343 -22.79 -14.56 -2.05
C PRO A 343 -22.65 -15.98 -2.60
N THR A 344 -23.52 -16.32 -3.56
CA THR A 344 -23.45 -17.57 -4.33
C THR A 344 -23.23 -17.34 -5.83
N SER A 345 -23.35 -16.09 -6.29
CA SER A 345 -23.08 -15.66 -7.68
C SER A 345 -22.53 -14.24 -7.70
N TRP A 346 -21.67 -13.97 -8.69
CA TRP A 346 -21.03 -12.69 -8.94
C TRP A 346 -21.30 -12.28 -10.39
N PHE A 347 -21.46 -10.99 -10.62
CA PHE A 347 -21.48 -10.38 -11.94
C PHE A 347 -20.70 -9.08 -11.89
N TRP A 348 -19.59 -9.05 -12.61
CA TRP A 348 -18.72 -7.89 -12.77
C TRP A 348 -19.04 -7.19 -14.08
N ASP A 349 -19.21 -5.87 -14.02
CA ASP A 349 -19.17 -4.98 -15.18
C ASP A 349 -17.95 -4.06 -15.01
N PHE A 350 -16.98 -4.20 -15.92
CA PHE A 350 -15.72 -3.47 -15.85
C PHE A 350 -15.82 -2.05 -16.45
N GLY A 351 -16.97 -1.67 -17.03
CA GLY A 351 -17.18 -0.33 -17.59
C GLY A 351 -16.62 -0.12 -19.00
N ASP A 352 -15.97 -1.12 -19.59
CA ASP A 352 -15.46 -1.14 -20.98
C ASP A 352 -16.31 -2.00 -21.93
N GLY A 353 -17.41 -2.56 -21.42
CA GLY A 353 -18.30 -3.48 -22.14
C GLY A 353 -18.00 -4.96 -21.92
N ALA A 354 -16.89 -5.31 -21.24
CA ALA A 354 -16.61 -6.67 -20.81
C ALA A 354 -17.23 -6.98 -19.43
N ASN A 355 -17.42 -8.27 -19.14
CA ASN A 355 -17.99 -8.75 -17.87
C ASN A 355 -17.38 -10.09 -17.44
N SER A 356 -17.57 -10.46 -16.17
CA SER A 356 -17.18 -11.75 -15.61
C SER A 356 -18.17 -12.25 -14.57
N THR A 357 -18.22 -13.58 -14.38
CA THR A 357 -18.98 -14.25 -13.31
C THR A 357 -18.09 -14.97 -12.29
N GLU A 358 -16.78 -14.81 -12.38
CA GLU A 358 -15.84 -15.35 -11.40
C GLU A 358 -15.89 -14.54 -10.10
N GLN A 359 -15.61 -15.17 -8.96
CA GLN A 359 -15.56 -14.46 -7.67
C GLN A 359 -14.43 -13.42 -7.64
N ASN A 360 -13.24 -13.77 -8.14
CA ASN A 360 -12.07 -12.90 -8.16
C ASN A 360 -11.47 -12.88 -9.58
N PRO A 361 -12.04 -12.12 -10.53
CA PRO A 361 -11.59 -12.12 -11.91
C PRO A 361 -10.31 -11.32 -12.10
N SER A 362 -9.55 -11.67 -13.15
CA SER A 362 -8.53 -10.82 -13.73
C SER A 362 -9.05 -10.26 -15.05
N HIS A 363 -9.02 -8.95 -15.23
CA HIS A 363 -9.48 -8.27 -16.45
C HIS A 363 -8.38 -7.38 -17.03
N THR A 364 -8.31 -7.29 -18.36
CA THR A 364 -7.31 -6.46 -19.06
C THR A 364 -8.01 -5.36 -19.85
N TYR A 365 -7.75 -4.11 -19.48
CA TYR A 365 -8.20 -2.93 -20.21
C TYR A 365 -7.23 -2.65 -21.37
N ALA A 366 -7.75 -2.66 -22.59
CA ALA A 366 -6.95 -2.51 -23.82
C ALA A 366 -6.91 -1.07 -24.36
N SER A 367 -7.65 -0.14 -23.77
CA SER A 367 -7.73 1.25 -24.19
C SER A 367 -7.55 2.18 -22.99
N ALA A 368 -7.00 3.37 -23.23
CA ALA A 368 -6.88 4.38 -22.19
C ALA A 368 -8.28 4.95 -21.86
N GLY A 369 -8.44 5.38 -20.61
CA GLY A 369 -9.69 5.94 -20.11
C GLY A 369 -9.88 5.73 -18.61
N THR A 370 -10.93 6.35 -18.06
CA THR A 370 -11.40 6.07 -16.70
C THR A 370 -12.58 5.12 -16.76
N TYR A 371 -12.54 4.07 -15.93
CA TYR A 371 -13.53 3.01 -15.92
C TYR A 371 -14.28 2.96 -14.60
N THR A 372 -15.61 2.96 -14.70
CA THR A 372 -16.52 2.73 -13.57
C THR A 372 -16.79 1.24 -13.44
N VAL A 373 -16.46 0.66 -12.29
CA VAL A 373 -16.62 -0.79 -12.05
C VAL A 373 -17.82 -1.04 -11.15
N ASN A 374 -18.64 -2.02 -11.53
CA ASN A 374 -19.79 -2.47 -10.75
C ASN A 374 -19.68 -3.96 -10.44
N LEU A 375 -19.77 -4.31 -9.16
CA LEU A 375 -19.95 -5.69 -8.71
C LEU A 375 -21.40 -5.87 -8.28
N THR A 376 -22.09 -6.86 -8.85
CA THR A 376 -23.37 -7.36 -8.35
C THR A 376 -23.18 -8.77 -7.78
N VAL A 377 -23.59 -8.96 -6.53
CA VAL A 377 -23.56 -10.26 -5.85
C VAL A 377 -24.96 -10.70 -5.48
N GLU A 378 -25.23 -12.00 -5.55
CA GLU A 378 -26.54 -12.58 -5.25
C GLU A 378 -26.42 -13.83 -4.39
N ASN A 379 -27.42 -14.03 -3.54
CA ASN A 379 -27.71 -15.31 -2.91
C ASN A 379 -29.23 -15.56 -2.88
N ALA A 380 -29.65 -16.67 -2.27
CA ALA A 380 -31.06 -17.07 -2.24
C ALA A 380 -32.01 -16.10 -1.50
N ALA A 381 -31.52 -14.98 -0.96
CA ALA A 381 -32.34 -13.99 -0.28
C ALA A 381 -32.30 -12.59 -0.88
N GLY A 382 -31.47 -12.35 -1.89
CA GLY A 382 -31.45 -11.08 -2.59
C GLY A 382 -30.14 -10.81 -3.30
N MET A 383 -30.05 -9.59 -3.83
CA MET A 383 -28.86 -9.09 -4.52
C MET A 383 -28.38 -7.81 -3.84
N GLY A 384 -27.07 -7.61 -3.84
CA GLY A 384 -26.40 -6.36 -3.51
C GLY A 384 -25.54 -5.91 -4.67
N PHE A 385 -25.27 -4.61 -4.76
CA PHE A 385 -24.30 -4.09 -5.73
C PHE A 385 -23.44 -2.98 -5.11
N GLU A 386 -22.21 -2.86 -5.57
CA GLU A 386 -21.32 -1.75 -5.29
C GLU A 386 -20.83 -1.18 -6.61
N LEU A 387 -20.93 0.14 -6.74
CA LEU A 387 -20.49 0.90 -7.90
C LEU A 387 -19.36 1.83 -7.46
N LYS A 388 -18.18 1.67 -8.06
CA LYS A 388 -17.05 2.61 -7.88
C LYS A 388 -16.82 3.37 -9.18
N THR A 389 -17.15 4.67 -9.17
CA THR A 389 -17.02 5.58 -10.31
C THR A 389 -15.58 5.99 -10.53
N ASP A 390 -15.14 6.04 -11.80
CA ASP A 390 -13.76 6.40 -12.18
C ASP A 390 -12.70 5.65 -11.36
N TYR A 391 -12.95 4.36 -11.10
CA TYR A 391 -12.18 3.57 -10.14
C TYR A 391 -10.87 3.03 -10.71
N ILE A 392 -10.85 2.73 -12.02
CA ILE A 392 -9.63 2.33 -12.72
C ILE A 392 -9.25 3.43 -13.71
N GLU A 393 -8.02 3.92 -13.61
CA GLU A 393 -7.46 4.92 -14.52
C GLU A 393 -6.40 4.29 -15.42
N VAL A 394 -6.75 4.12 -16.70
CA VAL A 394 -5.82 3.58 -17.69
C VAL A 394 -5.29 4.72 -18.53
N SER A 395 -3.97 4.90 -18.52
CA SER A 395 -3.28 5.86 -19.35
C SER A 395 -2.88 5.24 -20.68
N GLU A 396 -2.63 6.08 -21.68
CA GLU A 396 -1.99 5.64 -22.92
C GLU A 396 -0.63 5.02 -22.59
N ASP A 397 -0.18 4.04 -23.39
CA ASP A 397 1.13 3.41 -23.22
C ASP A 397 2.20 4.50 -23.10
N SER A 398 2.90 4.57 -21.95
CA SER A 398 4.02 5.49 -21.75
C SER A 398 5.13 5.26 -22.78
N GLY A 399 5.15 4.10 -23.47
CA GLY A 399 6.00 3.81 -24.61
C GLY A 399 5.56 4.44 -25.95
N SER A 400 4.37 5.04 -26.03
CA SER A 400 3.80 5.63 -27.25
C SER A 400 3.93 7.15 -27.36
N THR A 401 4.38 7.84 -26.31
CA THR A 401 4.56 9.30 -26.36
C THR A 401 5.82 9.64 -27.14
N VAL A 402 5.65 10.23 -28.32
CA VAL A 402 6.76 10.78 -29.11
C VAL A 402 7.49 11.83 -28.27
N THR A 403 8.81 11.69 -28.13
CA THR A 403 9.64 12.65 -27.39
C THR A 403 10.57 13.36 -28.35
N LEU A 404 10.59 14.70 -28.32
CA LEU A 404 11.54 15.55 -29.04
C LEU A 404 12.62 16.06 -28.09
N TYR A 405 13.87 15.88 -28.47
CA TYR A 405 15.02 16.29 -27.66
C TYR A 405 16.23 16.65 -28.52
N PHE A 406 17.24 17.25 -27.87
CA PHE A 406 18.53 17.57 -28.49
C PHE A 406 19.56 16.48 -28.17
N ASP A 407 20.35 16.11 -29.17
CA ASP A 407 21.49 15.20 -29.01
C ASP A 407 22.78 15.83 -29.60
N PRO A 408 23.78 16.15 -28.78
CA PRO A 408 23.77 16.04 -27.31
C PRO A 408 22.82 17.06 -26.66
N SER A 409 22.29 16.72 -25.48
CA SER A 409 21.40 17.62 -24.72
C SER A 409 22.14 18.82 -24.13
N ASN A 410 23.45 18.69 -23.92
CA ASN A 410 24.35 19.76 -23.49
C ASN A 410 25.57 19.72 -24.40
N SER A 411 25.90 20.86 -25.03
CA SER A 411 27.09 21.01 -25.86
C SER A 411 27.92 22.21 -25.39
N SER A 412 29.20 22.23 -25.76
CA SER A 412 30.13 23.34 -25.50
C SER A 412 30.90 23.65 -26.78
N VAL A 413 31.19 24.92 -27.01
CA VAL A 413 31.96 25.39 -28.18
C VAL A 413 32.76 26.64 -27.80
N ASN A 414 33.94 26.86 -28.39
CA ASN A 414 34.62 28.13 -28.16
C ASN A 414 33.95 29.26 -28.96
N LYS A 415 34.21 30.50 -28.55
CA LYS A 415 33.83 31.70 -29.29
C LYS A 415 34.37 31.65 -30.73
N LYS A 416 33.55 32.06 -31.71
CA LYS A 416 33.76 32.00 -33.18
C LYS A 416 33.81 30.59 -33.78
N GLU A 417 33.86 29.54 -32.98
CA GLU A 417 33.75 28.16 -33.46
C GLU A 417 32.29 27.74 -33.65
N SER A 418 32.10 26.53 -34.18
CA SER A 418 30.78 25.91 -34.31
C SER A 418 30.78 24.46 -33.80
N THR A 419 29.62 24.02 -33.33
CA THR A 419 29.36 22.64 -32.92
C THR A 419 28.06 22.14 -33.54
N GLU A 420 27.88 20.83 -33.62
CA GLU A 420 26.69 20.20 -34.16
C GLU A 420 25.78 19.68 -33.04
N ILE A 421 24.48 19.96 -33.16
CA ILE A 421 23.45 19.44 -32.27
C ILE A 421 22.28 18.94 -33.11
N SER A 422 21.93 17.67 -32.94
CA SER A 422 20.80 17.04 -33.63
C SER A 422 19.49 17.28 -32.87
N ILE A 423 18.41 17.47 -33.61
CA ILE A 423 17.04 17.36 -33.12
C ILE A 423 16.61 15.93 -33.36
N VAL A 424 16.18 15.24 -32.31
CA VAL A 424 15.84 13.82 -32.38
C VAL A 424 14.41 13.61 -31.88
N ALA A 425 13.69 12.74 -32.58
CA ALA A 425 12.38 12.26 -32.19
C ALA A 425 12.43 10.76 -31.92
N SER A 426 11.95 10.34 -30.76
CA SER A 426 11.87 8.92 -30.41
C SER A 426 10.43 8.49 -30.19
N ASN A 427 10.16 7.19 -30.40
CA ASN A 427 8.87 6.51 -30.22
C ASN A 427 7.75 6.97 -31.18
N PHE A 428 7.85 6.68 -32.49
CA PHE A 428 6.76 6.90 -33.45
C PHE A 428 5.79 5.70 -33.54
N PRO A 429 4.72 5.59 -32.75
CA PRO A 429 3.87 4.38 -32.72
C PRO A 429 3.14 4.09 -34.04
N ALA A 430 2.89 5.12 -34.84
CA ALA A 430 2.14 5.02 -36.10
C ALA A 430 2.93 5.56 -37.31
N GLY A 431 4.27 5.51 -37.23
CA GLY A 431 5.14 6.07 -38.27
C GLY A 431 5.16 7.60 -38.25
N PHE A 432 5.69 8.21 -39.31
CA PHE A 432 5.97 9.64 -39.33
C PHE A 432 5.83 10.17 -40.76
N SER A 433 4.96 11.17 -40.96
CA SER A 433 4.72 11.75 -42.29
C SER A 433 5.35 13.12 -42.52
N GLY A 434 5.66 13.88 -41.46
CA GLY A 434 6.33 15.17 -41.58
C GLY A 434 6.22 16.06 -40.35
N TYR A 435 6.94 17.17 -40.37
CA TYR A 435 6.92 18.16 -39.28
C TYR A 435 6.99 19.62 -39.78
N ASN A 436 6.59 20.53 -38.89
CA ASN A 436 6.91 21.95 -38.93
C ASN A 436 7.31 22.39 -37.51
N LEU A 437 8.61 22.53 -37.29
CA LEU A 437 9.21 22.85 -36.00
C LEU A 437 9.79 24.26 -36.00
N THR A 438 9.90 24.85 -34.82
CA THR A 438 10.72 26.02 -34.55
C THR A 438 11.79 25.65 -33.53
N VAL A 439 13.03 26.03 -33.76
CA VAL A 439 14.10 25.93 -32.76
C VAL A 439 14.54 27.33 -32.37
N ALA A 440 14.72 27.58 -31.08
CA ALA A 440 15.16 28.87 -30.56
C ALA A 440 16.28 28.73 -29.54
N ILE A 441 17.24 29.66 -29.64
CA ILE A 441 18.27 29.98 -28.65
C ILE A 441 17.76 31.19 -27.86
N ASP A 442 17.66 31.07 -26.55
CA ASP A 442 17.06 32.11 -25.70
C ASP A 442 17.93 33.36 -25.50
N ASP A 443 19.26 33.24 -25.65
CA ASP A 443 20.20 34.37 -25.63
C ASP A 443 20.92 34.54 -26.99
N PRO A 444 20.48 35.52 -27.81
CA PRO A 444 21.07 35.78 -29.13
C PRO A 444 22.48 36.40 -29.08
N ALA A 445 22.92 36.85 -27.90
CA ALA A 445 24.29 37.32 -27.72
C ALA A 445 25.27 36.16 -27.57
N VAL A 446 24.83 35.01 -27.07
CA VAL A 446 25.68 33.86 -26.75
C VAL A 446 25.98 33.02 -28.00
N ALA A 447 24.98 32.65 -28.79
CA ALA A 447 25.15 31.76 -29.93
C ALA A 447 24.12 32.01 -31.05
N GLU A 448 24.40 31.54 -32.26
CA GLU A 448 23.45 31.55 -33.38
C GLU A 448 23.54 30.28 -34.23
N ILE A 449 22.44 29.90 -34.88
CA ILE A 449 22.39 28.75 -35.78
C ILE A 449 22.86 29.23 -37.16
N VAL A 450 23.90 28.60 -37.69
CA VAL A 450 24.56 29.03 -38.94
C VAL A 450 24.33 28.08 -40.10
N ASN A 451 24.05 26.80 -39.83
CA ASN A 451 23.73 25.81 -40.85
C ASN A 451 22.71 24.78 -40.34
N ILE A 452 21.98 24.16 -41.28
CA ILE A 452 21.02 23.09 -41.03
C ILE A 452 21.29 21.98 -42.05
N GLU A 453 21.46 20.75 -41.57
CA GLU A 453 21.51 19.57 -42.40
C GLU A 453 20.28 18.69 -42.15
N TYR A 454 19.63 18.24 -43.22
CA TYR A 454 18.48 17.35 -43.15
C TYR A 454 18.91 15.91 -43.42
N PRO A 455 18.32 14.92 -42.72
CA PRO A 455 18.62 13.51 -42.92
C PRO A 455 18.16 13.03 -44.30
N SER A 456 18.70 11.90 -44.78
CA SER A 456 18.41 11.38 -46.13
C SER A 456 16.96 10.96 -46.37
N TRP A 457 16.18 10.72 -45.31
CA TRP A 457 14.75 10.42 -45.41
C TRP A 457 13.90 11.67 -45.66
N ALA A 458 14.39 12.87 -45.32
CA ALA A 458 13.65 14.12 -45.38
C ALA A 458 13.47 14.59 -46.84
N LEU A 459 12.22 14.78 -47.26
CA LEU A 459 11.85 15.30 -48.57
C LEU A 459 11.12 16.64 -48.43
N ILE A 460 11.20 17.48 -49.48
CA ILE A 460 10.52 18.79 -49.53
C ILE A 460 10.87 19.66 -48.31
N THR A 461 12.17 19.87 -48.09
CA THR A 461 12.68 20.60 -46.93
C THR A 461 12.55 22.12 -47.11
N GLU A 462 12.21 22.83 -46.04
CA GLU A 462 12.11 24.29 -46.01
C GLU A 462 12.55 24.82 -44.64
N ASN A 463 13.36 25.87 -44.61
CA ASN A 463 13.78 26.54 -43.37
C ASN A 463 13.84 28.07 -43.51
N SER A 464 13.93 28.73 -42.36
CA SER A 464 14.24 30.18 -42.29
C SER A 464 15.61 30.52 -42.88
N SER A 465 15.84 31.79 -43.18
CA SER A 465 17.17 32.32 -43.51
C SER A 465 18.14 32.15 -42.34
N LEU A 466 19.40 31.84 -42.65
CA LEU A 466 20.50 31.72 -41.70
C LEU A 466 21.54 32.84 -41.91
N PRO A 467 22.31 33.22 -40.88
CA PRO A 467 22.23 32.72 -39.51
C PRO A 467 21.00 33.26 -38.75
N GLY A 468 20.60 32.56 -37.69
CA GLY A 468 19.44 32.96 -36.88
C GLY A 468 19.42 32.33 -35.49
N THR A 469 18.80 33.02 -34.54
CA THR A 469 18.64 32.54 -33.14
C THR A 469 17.25 31.93 -32.91
N SER A 470 16.34 32.09 -33.87
CA SER A 470 15.09 31.36 -33.95
C SER A 470 14.83 31.03 -35.43
N ILE A 471 14.66 29.74 -35.72
CA ILE A 471 14.48 29.23 -37.08
C ILE A 471 13.29 28.28 -37.12
N TYR A 472 12.58 28.25 -38.24
CA TYR A 472 11.65 27.14 -38.54
C TYR A 472 12.31 26.09 -39.43
N LEU A 473 11.84 24.85 -39.31
CA LEU A 473 12.27 23.67 -40.05
C LEU A 473 11.01 22.91 -40.51
N LYS A 474 10.94 22.53 -41.77
CA LYS A 474 9.85 21.72 -42.32
C LYS A 474 10.38 20.62 -43.21
N THR A 475 9.71 19.47 -43.16
CA THR A 475 9.98 18.34 -44.05
C THR A 475 8.77 17.40 -44.11
N VAL A 476 8.78 16.51 -45.09
CA VAL A 476 7.88 15.35 -45.17
C VAL A 476 8.68 14.07 -45.39
N ASP A 477 8.20 12.95 -44.85
CA ASP A 477 8.71 11.62 -45.19
C ASP A 477 7.90 11.02 -46.34
N GLY A 478 8.01 11.61 -47.52
CA GLY A 478 7.19 11.26 -48.68
C GLY A 478 7.38 9.83 -49.21
N ASN A 479 8.45 9.13 -48.79
CA ASN A 479 8.71 7.74 -49.15
C ASN A 479 8.31 6.76 -48.05
N ASN A 480 7.79 7.25 -46.91
CA ASN A 480 7.50 6.45 -45.72
C ASN A 480 8.72 5.60 -45.34
N THR A 481 9.83 6.26 -45.05
CA THR A 481 11.09 5.66 -44.63
C THR A 481 11.14 5.42 -43.12
N VAL A 482 10.56 6.35 -42.34
CA VAL A 482 10.43 6.30 -40.89
C VAL A 482 9.16 5.53 -40.55
N LYS A 483 9.34 4.29 -40.06
CA LYS A 483 8.24 3.36 -39.79
C LYS A 483 7.69 3.50 -38.37
N ALA A 484 6.54 2.88 -38.14
CA ALA A 484 6.05 2.60 -36.80
C ALA A 484 7.14 1.98 -35.92
N ASP A 485 7.15 2.39 -34.65
CA ASP A 485 8.11 2.04 -33.60
C ASP A 485 9.56 2.52 -33.86
N ALA A 486 9.78 3.39 -34.86
CA ALA A 486 11.08 4.01 -35.04
C ALA A 486 11.45 4.85 -33.81
N ALA A 487 12.65 4.60 -33.30
CA ALA A 487 13.24 5.31 -32.17
C ALA A 487 14.46 6.12 -32.64
N ASP A 488 14.74 7.20 -31.91
CA ASP A 488 15.93 8.05 -32.07
C ASP A 488 16.15 8.54 -33.51
N VAL A 489 15.07 8.96 -34.16
CA VAL A 489 15.07 9.48 -35.52
C VAL A 489 15.60 10.91 -35.52
N VAL A 490 16.76 11.12 -36.12
CA VAL A 490 17.29 12.47 -36.37
C VAL A 490 16.34 13.19 -37.34
N LEU A 491 15.85 14.36 -36.92
CA LEU A 491 14.97 15.23 -37.66
C LEU A 491 15.72 16.28 -38.47
N ALA A 492 16.77 16.85 -37.89
CA ALA A 492 17.74 17.75 -38.51
C ALA A 492 18.97 17.88 -37.62
N THR A 493 20.13 18.16 -38.20
CA THR A 493 21.36 18.50 -37.48
C THR A 493 21.63 19.99 -37.64
N LEU A 494 21.77 20.70 -36.54
CA LEU A 494 22.03 22.12 -36.50
C LEU A 494 23.51 22.38 -36.26
N THR A 495 24.13 23.24 -37.07
CA THR A 495 25.43 23.81 -36.76
C THR A 495 25.21 25.12 -36.01
N ILE A 496 25.70 25.19 -34.77
CA ILE A 496 25.55 26.34 -33.88
C ILE A 496 26.92 26.98 -33.69
N SER A 497 27.02 28.28 -34.00
CA SER A 497 28.23 29.07 -33.79
C SER A 497 28.19 29.85 -32.47
N GLY A 498 29.29 29.79 -31.71
CA GLY A 498 29.46 30.56 -30.48
C GLY A 498 29.85 32.01 -30.75
N LYS A 499 29.16 32.97 -30.11
CA LYS A 499 29.37 34.42 -30.32
C LYS A 499 30.06 35.08 -29.14
N GLU A 500 29.46 35.01 -27.96
CA GLU A 500 30.01 35.58 -26.74
C GLU A 500 30.01 34.56 -25.62
N LYS A 501 30.99 34.68 -24.72
CA LYS A 501 31.11 33.79 -23.56
C LYS A 501 29.82 33.83 -22.75
N GLY A 502 29.24 32.66 -22.51
CA GLY A 502 27.98 32.55 -21.77
C GLY A 502 27.32 31.21 -21.99
N SER A 503 26.04 31.12 -21.61
CA SER A 503 25.25 29.93 -21.85
C SER A 503 23.83 30.31 -22.26
N ALA A 504 23.28 29.54 -23.20
CA ALA A 504 21.93 29.71 -23.70
C ALA A 504 21.19 28.36 -23.72
N ASN A 505 19.87 28.40 -23.47
CA ASN A 505 19.01 27.24 -23.60
C ASN A 505 18.50 27.11 -25.03
N LEU A 506 18.34 25.87 -25.46
CA LEU A 506 17.74 25.46 -26.71
C LEU A 506 16.33 24.95 -26.44
N SER A 507 15.38 25.43 -27.23
CA SER A 507 13.97 25.03 -27.12
C SER A 507 13.39 24.65 -28.48
N ILE A 508 12.43 23.74 -28.46
CA ILE A 508 11.69 23.27 -29.64
C ILE A 508 10.25 23.74 -29.49
N GLY A 509 9.71 24.36 -30.52
CA GLY A 509 8.28 24.63 -30.68
C GLY A 509 7.71 23.77 -31.81
N VAL A 510 6.53 23.21 -31.62
CA VAL A 510 5.89 22.32 -32.60
C VAL A 510 4.69 23.05 -33.19
N SER A 511 4.72 23.34 -34.49
CA SER A 511 3.56 23.86 -35.22
C SER A 511 2.79 22.75 -35.94
N ARG A 512 3.48 21.64 -36.24
CA ARG A 512 2.91 20.43 -36.84
C ARG A 512 3.87 19.27 -36.61
N LEU A 513 3.34 18.10 -36.28
CA LEU A 513 4.06 16.84 -36.23
C LEU A 513 3.01 15.76 -36.48
N ASP A 514 3.11 15.01 -37.58
CA ASP A 514 2.04 14.08 -37.97
C ASP A 514 2.59 12.66 -38.18
N ASP A 515 1.77 11.66 -37.89
CA ASP A 515 2.06 10.25 -38.16
C ASP A 515 1.76 9.86 -39.64
N ASP A 516 1.98 8.59 -40.01
CA ASP A 516 1.68 8.10 -41.36
C ASP A 516 0.18 8.06 -41.69
N SER A 517 -0.68 8.06 -40.67
CA SER A 517 -2.14 8.08 -40.81
C SER A 517 -2.66 9.49 -41.09
N GLY A 518 -1.83 10.51 -40.86
CA GLY A 518 -2.17 11.93 -40.98
C GLY A 518 -2.74 12.53 -39.69
N ASP A 519 -2.65 11.82 -38.57
CA ASP A 519 -3.06 12.30 -37.26
C ASP A 519 -1.93 13.12 -36.63
N SER A 520 -2.31 14.17 -35.91
CA SER A 520 -1.37 15.06 -35.22
C SER A 520 -0.81 14.38 -33.98
N ILE A 521 0.50 14.44 -33.82
CA ILE A 521 1.26 13.99 -32.67
C ILE A 521 1.53 15.19 -31.76
N GLU A 522 1.18 15.07 -30.48
CA GLU A 522 1.56 16.03 -29.43
C GLU A 522 2.76 15.46 -28.65
N PRO A 523 3.99 15.92 -28.92
CA PRO A 523 5.17 15.31 -28.33
C PRO A 523 5.52 15.89 -26.95
N ALA A 524 6.20 15.07 -26.14
CA ALA A 524 6.93 15.58 -24.99
C ALA A 524 8.20 16.31 -25.45
N LEU A 525 8.50 17.48 -24.87
CA LEU A 525 9.63 18.33 -25.28
C LEU A 525 10.71 18.37 -24.19
N LEU A 526 11.95 18.04 -24.55
CA LEU A 526 13.11 18.19 -23.68
C LEU A 526 13.99 19.34 -24.15
N THR A 527 14.37 20.22 -23.23
CA THR A 527 15.25 21.37 -23.51
C THR A 527 16.70 20.95 -23.65
N GLY A 528 17.44 21.64 -24.51
CA GLY A 528 18.89 21.49 -24.63
C GLY A 528 19.63 22.72 -24.10
N LYS A 529 20.96 22.66 -24.07
CA LYS A 529 21.80 23.77 -23.62
C LYS A 529 23.09 23.84 -24.43
N ILE A 530 23.51 25.06 -24.73
CA ILE A 530 24.82 25.37 -25.31
C ILE A 530 25.61 26.26 -24.34
N GLU A 531 26.87 25.92 -24.14
CA GLU A 531 27.85 26.75 -23.43
C GLU A 531 28.89 27.26 -24.43
N VAL A 532 29.15 28.57 -24.39
CA VAL A 532 30.18 29.20 -25.22
C VAL A 532 31.33 29.61 -24.32
N THR A 533 32.48 29.00 -24.55
CA THR A 533 33.72 29.21 -23.81
C THR A 533 34.67 30.12 -24.60
N LEU A 534 35.71 30.61 -23.93
CA LEU A 534 36.89 31.14 -24.61
C LEU A 534 37.94 30.02 -24.66
N LEU A 535 38.88 30.11 -25.60
CA LEU A 535 40.09 29.30 -25.54
C LEU A 535 40.77 29.46 -24.18
N SER A 536 41.41 28.39 -23.70
CA SER A 536 42.12 28.45 -22.42
C SER A 536 43.31 29.42 -22.54
N PRO A 537 43.56 30.29 -21.54
CA PRO A 537 44.83 31.01 -21.44
C PRO A 537 45.99 30.01 -21.44
N LEU A 538 47.11 30.40 -22.04
CA LEU A 538 48.35 29.62 -21.92
C LEU A 538 48.77 29.55 -20.43
N PRO A 539 49.51 28.51 -20.00
CA PRO A 539 49.90 28.29 -18.59
C PRO A 539 50.47 29.50 -17.84
N ASP A 540 51.13 30.41 -18.56
CA ASP A 540 51.75 31.62 -18.01
C ASP A 540 51.05 32.93 -18.40
N GLN A 541 49.84 32.85 -18.99
CA GLN A 541 49.06 34.00 -19.45
C GLN A 541 47.73 34.13 -18.69
N GLU A 542 47.29 35.36 -18.47
CA GLU A 542 46.06 35.64 -17.72
C GLU A 542 44.81 35.61 -18.61
N TYR A 543 44.97 36.00 -19.88
CA TYR A 543 43.86 36.14 -20.83
C TYR A 543 43.92 35.06 -21.92
N ALA A 544 42.74 34.71 -22.43
CA ALA A 544 42.61 33.77 -23.53
C ALA A 544 43.25 34.36 -24.80
N PRO A 545 43.86 33.52 -25.66
CA PRO A 545 44.33 33.96 -26.96
C PRO A 545 43.24 34.70 -27.75
N GLN A 546 43.62 35.70 -28.53
CA GLN A 546 42.72 36.43 -29.43
C GLN A 546 43.21 36.38 -30.88
N ASP A 547 42.27 36.13 -31.78
CA ASP A 547 42.37 36.30 -33.23
C ASP A 547 41.98 37.75 -33.56
N LEU A 548 42.99 38.59 -33.84
CA LEU A 548 42.83 40.04 -33.96
C LEU A 548 42.33 40.48 -35.33
N ASP A 549 42.71 39.78 -36.40
CA ASP A 549 42.39 40.16 -37.77
C ASP A 549 41.28 39.31 -38.42
N GLY A 550 40.86 38.26 -37.73
CA GLY A 550 39.72 37.43 -38.12
C GLY A 550 40.05 36.35 -39.13
N ASP A 551 41.33 36.03 -39.35
CA ASP A 551 41.74 35.04 -40.35
C ASP A 551 41.69 33.58 -39.84
N GLY A 552 41.48 33.41 -38.54
CA GLY A 552 41.36 32.12 -37.87
C GLY A 552 42.62 31.66 -37.13
N LEU A 553 43.72 32.39 -37.25
CA LEU A 553 44.92 32.21 -36.44
C LEU A 553 44.88 33.14 -35.22
N TYR A 554 45.47 32.70 -34.11
CA TYR A 554 45.40 33.43 -32.83
C TYR A 554 46.74 34.07 -32.50
N GLU A 555 46.99 35.26 -33.05
CA GLU A 555 48.28 35.96 -32.90
C GLU A 555 48.48 36.57 -31.51
N ASP A 556 47.43 37.08 -30.87
CA ASP A 556 47.49 37.67 -29.52
C ASP A 556 47.34 36.57 -28.48
N LEU A 557 48.41 35.80 -28.31
CA LEU A 557 48.47 34.65 -27.41
C LEU A 557 48.41 35.02 -25.94
N THR A 558 48.81 36.25 -25.61
CA THR A 558 48.73 36.78 -24.25
C THR A 558 47.38 37.41 -23.93
N GLY A 559 46.53 37.59 -24.94
CA GLY A 559 45.21 38.21 -24.86
C GLY A 559 45.24 39.68 -24.42
N ASN A 560 46.36 40.37 -24.66
CA ASN A 560 46.60 41.73 -24.20
C ASN A 560 46.06 42.82 -25.16
N GLY A 561 45.53 42.40 -26.32
CA GLY A 561 44.95 43.25 -27.34
C GLY A 561 45.90 43.69 -28.46
N GLU A 562 47.14 43.20 -28.50
CA GLU A 562 48.10 43.47 -29.58
C GLU A 562 48.98 42.25 -29.90
N PHE A 563 49.26 42.02 -31.18
CA PHE A 563 50.28 41.05 -31.59
C PHE A 563 51.68 41.67 -31.51
N SER A 564 52.55 41.09 -30.70
CA SER A 564 53.86 41.63 -30.37
C SER A 564 54.94 40.54 -30.19
N PHE A 565 56.19 40.95 -30.00
CA PHE A 565 57.27 40.01 -29.69
C PHE A 565 57.00 39.21 -28.39
N VAL A 566 56.14 39.71 -27.49
CA VAL A 566 55.75 39.00 -26.27
C VAL A 566 54.94 37.74 -26.61
N ASP A 567 54.11 37.78 -27.65
CA ASP A 567 53.28 36.67 -28.08
C ASP A 567 54.13 35.58 -28.75
N ILE A 568 55.13 35.95 -29.56
CA ILE A 568 56.11 34.98 -30.10
C ILE A 568 56.84 34.24 -28.96
N VAL A 569 57.22 34.98 -27.92
CA VAL A 569 57.86 34.40 -26.73
C VAL A 569 56.88 33.46 -26.02
N ALA A 570 55.62 33.87 -25.82
CA ALA A 570 54.58 33.04 -25.22
C ALA A 570 54.32 31.75 -26.03
N TYR A 571 54.27 31.85 -27.36
CA TYR A 571 54.14 30.72 -28.28
C TYR A 571 55.30 29.75 -28.10
N PHE A 572 56.54 30.22 -28.25
CA PHE A 572 57.73 29.38 -28.14
C PHE A 572 57.84 28.70 -26.78
N HIS A 573 57.47 29.40 -25.69
CA HIS A 573 57.49 28.84 -24.35
C HIS A 573 56.42 27.79 -24.08
N ASN A 574 55.25 27.93 -24.70
CA ASN A 574 54.09 27.07 -24.44
C ASN A 574 53.76 26.15 -25.63
N MET A 575 54.61 26.06 -26.64
CA MET A 575 54.36 25.34 -27.88
C MET A 575 53.94 23.87 -27.64
N ASP A 576 54.65 23.17 -26.75
CA ASP A 576 54.31 21.80 -26.36
C ASP A 576 52.92 21.72 -25.68
N TRP A 577 52.60 22.70 -24.83
CA TRP A 577 51.31 22.75 -24.16
C TRP A 577 50.18 23.09 -25.14
N ILE A 578 50.43 23.99 -26.09
CA ILE A 578 49.50 24.38 -27.15
C ILE A 578 49.17 23.15 -28.01
N GLU A 579 50.19 22.42 -28.46
CA GLU A 579 50.02 21.19 -29.24
C GLU A 579 49.16 20.15 -28.48
N GLU A 580 49.30 20.07 -27.16
CA GLU A 580 48.58 19.10 -26.33
C GLU A 580 47.16 19.52 -25.94
N ASN A 581 46.86 20.82 -25.82
CA ASN A 581 45.64 21.32 -25.16
C ASN A 581 44.78 22.24 -26.03
N MET A 582 45.28 22.66 -27.18
CA MET A 582 44.63 23.66 -28.03
C MET A 582 44.50 23.13 -29.46
N PRO A 583 43.48 23.55 -30.22
CA PRO A 583 43.30 23.09 -31.61
C PRO A 583 44.45 23.56 -32.51
N VAL A 584 45.14 22.61 -33.16
CA VAL A 584 46.34 22.87 -33.98
C VAL A 584 46.11 23.94 -35.05
N GLU A 585 44.95 23.94 -35.69
CA GLU A 585 44.58 24.87 -36.76
C GLU A 585 44.62 26.36 -36.37
N TYR A 586 44.52 26.70 -35.09
CA TYR A 586 44.59 28.09 -34.61
C TYR A 586 46.02 28.60 -34.39
N PHE A 587 46.97 27.67 -34.38
CA PHE A 587 48.35 27.90 -33.97
C PHE A 587 49.35 27.47 -35.07
N ASP A 588 48.90 26.76 -36.11
CA ASP A 588 49.69 26.39 -37.29
C ASP A 588 49.83 27.57 -38.28
N PHE A 589 50.62 28.57 -37.88
CA PHE A 589 50.83 29.81 -38.64
C PHE A 589 51.46 29.58 -40.01
N ASN A 590 52.23 28.51 -40.19
CA ASN A 590 52.86 28.20 -41.48
C ASN A 590 52.01 27.26 -42.37
N GLY A 591 50.94 26.68 -41.83
CA GLY A 591 49.96 25.86 -42.53
C GLY A 591 50.46 24.44 -42.88
N ASN A 592 51.41 23.89 -42.13
CA ASN A 592 51.98 22.55 -42.38
C ASN A 592 51.25 21.41 -41.65
N GLY A 593 50.25 21.74 -40.83
CA GLY A 593 49.42 20.85 -40.04
C GLY A 593 50.05 20.42 -38.71
N ARG A 594 51.04 21.14 -38.18
CA ARG A 594 51.73 20.85 -36.93
C ARG A 594 52.11 22.13 -36.21
N ILE A 595 52.21 22.03 -34.88
CA ILE A 595 52.75 23.10 -34.04
C ILE A 595 54.25 22.86 -33.89
N ASP A 596 55.07 23.66 -34.56
CA ASP A 596 56.52 23.51 -34.53
C ASP A 596 57.28 24.85 -34.60
N PHE A 597 58.61 24.76 -34.65
CA PHE A 597 59.45 25.96 -34.66
C PHE A 597 59.30 26.78 -35.94
N ASP A 598 58.82 26.21 -37.04
CA ASP A 598 58.60 26.96 -38.28
C ASP A 598 57.43 27.93 -38.13
N ASP A 599 56.46 27.67 -37.22
CA ASP A 599 55.42 28.64 -36.83
C ASP A 599 56.00 29.84 -36.10
N VAL A 600 56.90 29.60 -35.15
CA VAL A 600 57.62 30.67 -34.43
C VAL A 600 58.39 31.55 -35.41
N VAL A 601 59.05 30.94 -36.40
CA VAL A 601 59.79 31.65 -37.45
C VAL A 601 58.83 32.45 -38.33
N TRP A 602 57.66 31.90 -38.65
CA TRP A 602 56.64 32.60 -39.43
C TRP A 602 56.09 33.81 -38.67
N MET A 603 55.68 33.64 -37.42
CA MET A 603 55.23 34.72 -36.54
C MET A 603 56.28 35.82 -36.39
N PHE A 604 57.56 35.45 -36.25
CA PHE A 604 58.66 36.43 -36.21
C PHE A 604 58.83 37.21 -37.51
N GLY A 605 58.41 36.64 -38.65
CA GLY A 605 58.41 37.32 -39.94
C GLY A 605 57.21 38.26 -40.16
N MET A 606 56.17 38.18 -39.33
CA MET A 606 54.97 39.02 -39.42
C MET A 606 55.10 40.35 -38.65
N ILE A 607 55.90 40.38 -37.58
CA ILE A 607 56.16 41.56 -36.72
C ILE A 607 57.28 42.42 -37.32
#